data_AF-A0A7Y2JU98-F1
#
_entry.id   AF-A0A7Y2JU98-F1
#
_cell.length_a   1.000
_cell.length_b   1.000
_cell.length_c   1.000
_cell.angle_alpha   90.00
_cell.angle_beta   90.00
_cell.angle_gamma   90.00
#
_symmetry.space_group_name_H-M   'P 1'
#
loop_
_entity.id
_entity.type
_entity.pdbx_description
1 polymer ?
#
loop_
_entity_poly.entity_id
_entity_poly.type
_entity_poly.pdbx_seq_one_letter_code
_entity_poly.pdbx_strand_id
1 'polypeptide(L)'
;MGVYRFRIVRRPLAAALVWSVAVAGAYGAGPSLLDIPVVWHEDDRRDIPQPKPREVGLIREVMDESVWHPLDRLFNPARAVRRIAGTPKTHPAANVNQLDEVPNSSWFTNRMGLFPVSPAVAARGPARGNGPERPWTIISAKTEGLSPGFNIRDARGDIYLIKFDALGYLGMASAAGVISGRILHAVGYNVPEDYVVTFHREELTLGPGVEFVPRSGESRRLMTEADVDAILHQVEQLSGGTWRALASKFLSGTPVGPFSWKGRRGDDPNDRVNHEDRRELRGMRVFAAWLCHFDLKQGNTLDMYVTEGDRHFLRHHFIDFASTLGSGASGSFEMACFEHGADFPAMGGRALSFGLQEDAWRKLARPSGLDEVGFFESELFDPIEFKPLTNNAAFANMSDRDGYWAAKIIAAFTDRHLEALVAEGKYRNPAAAEYVARTLGERRTR
;
A
#
# COMPACT_ATOMS: atom_id res chain seq x y z
N MET A 1 65.91 24.66 -47.53
CA MET A 1 65.09 25.29 -46.47
C MET A 1 63.92 25.99 -47.13
N GLY A 2 62.70 25.48 -46.95
CA GLY A 2 61.47 26.13 -47.42
C GLY A 2 60.33 25.70 -46.49
N VAL A 3 59.98 26.57 -45.55
CA VAL A 3 59.03 26.31 -44.46
C VAL A 3 57.59 26.42 -45.01
N TYR A 4 56.82 25.35 -44.86
CA TYR A 4 55.37 25.36 -45.10
C TYR A 4 54.65 26.16 -43.99
N ARG A 5 53.91 27.21 -44.38
CA ARG A 5 52.97 27.92 -43.50
C ARG A 5 51.60 27.26 -43.56
N PHE A 6 51.17 26.62 -42.48
CA PHE A 6 49.76 26.24 -42.29
C PHE A 6 48.95 27.43 -41.80
N ARG A 7 47.88 27.77 -42.54
CA ARG A 7 46.83 28.72 -42.11
C ARG A 7 45.94 28.00 -41.08
N ILE A 8 45.98 28.44 -39.83
CA ILE A 8 45.00 28.04 -38.81
C ILE A 8 43.68 28.74 -39.13
N VAL A 9 42.70 28.01 -39.64
CA VAL A 9 41.31 28.47 -39.73
C VAL A 9 40.71 28.40 -38.33
N ARG A 10 40.63 29.55 -37.64
CA ARG A 10 39.84 29.68 -36.40
C ARG A 10 38.35 29.66 -36.74
N ARG A 11 37.65 28.59 -36.37
CA ARG A 11 36.23 28.55 -35.91
C ARG A 11 35.90 27.10 -35.51
N PRO A 12 35.47 26.85 -34.26
CA PRO A 12 34.04 26.93 -33.97
C PRO A 12 33.74 27.34 -32.50
N LEU A 13 33.99 28.59 -32.11
CA LEU A 13 33.49 29.11 -30.82
C LEU A 13 32.06 29.65 -30.93
N ALA A 14 31.64 30.07 -32.12
CA ALA A 14 30.28 30.60 -32.35
C ALA A 14 29.19 29.52 -32.33
N ALA A 15 29.47 28.30 -32.80
CA ALA A 15 28.50 27.21 -32.82
C ALA A 15 28.16 26.68 -31.41
N ALA A 16 29.15 26.64 -30.51
CA ALA A 16 28.95 26.22 -29.13
C ALA A 16 28.18 27.26 -28.29
N LEU A 17 28.35 28.56 -28.59
CA LEU A 17 27.63 29.63 -27.91
C LEU A 17 26.15 29.71 -28.31
N VAL A 18 25.84 29.44 -29.59
CA VAL A 18 24.44 29.41 -30.09
C VAL A 18 23.69 28.19 -29.54
N TRP A 19 24.35 27.04 -29.36
CA TRP A 19 23.74 25.87 -28.69
C TRP A 19 23.50 26.09 -27.20
N SER A 20 24.41 26.76 -26.49
CA SER A 20 24.24 27.03 -25.06
C SER A 20 23.15 28.06 -24.76
N VAL A 21 22.94 29.05 -25.63
CA VAL A 21 21.81 30.01 -25.50
C VAL A 21 20.47 29.37 -25.90
N ALA A 22 20.44 28.50 -26.92
CA ALA A 22 19.22 27.78 -27.31
C ALA A 22 18.75 26.78 -26.25
N VAL A 23 19.68 26.13 -25.55
CA VAL A 23 19.36 25.24 -24.43
C VAL A 23 18.93 26.05 -23.19
N ALA A 24 19.61 27.16 -22.86
CA ALA A 24 19.23 28.00 -21.71
C ALA A 24 17.85 28.67 -21.87
N GLY A 25 17.45 29.06 -23.08
CA GLY A 25 16.14 29.65 -23.36
C GLY A 25 14.95 28.69 -23.16
N ALA A 26 15.18 27.38 -23.27
CA ALA A 26 14.15 26.37 -23.05
C ALA A 26 13.92 26.01 -21.57
N TYR A 27 14.87 26.33 -20.69
CA TYR A 27 14.80 26.02 -19.25
C TYR A 27 14.28 27.17 -18.37
N GLY A 28 14.12 28.39 -18.92
CA GLY A 28 13.66 29.57 -18.19
C GLY A 28 12.15 29.84 -18.28
N ALA A 29 11.43 29.17 -19.18
CA ALA A 29 9.98 29.24 -19.23
C ALA A 29 9.41 28.23 -18.22
N GLY A 30 8.78 28.72 -17.15
CA GLY A 30 7.84 27.89 -16.39
C GLY A 30 6.81 27.26 -17.34
N PRO A 31 6.18 26.14 -16.97
CA PRO A 31 5.22 25.47 -17.85
C PRO A 31 4.23 26.50 -18.38
N SER A 32 4.20 26.67 -19.71
CA SER A 32 3.21 27.51 -20.36
C SER A 32 1.85 26.95 -19.97
N LEU A 33 1.00 27.77 -19.34
CA LEU A 33 -0.39 27.43 -19.13
C LEU A 33 -1.03 27.31 -20.51
N LEU A 34 -1.11 26.08 -21.01
CA LEU A 34 -1.79 25.78 -22.24
C LEU A 34 -3.29 25.87 -21.96
N ASP A 35 -4.00 26.68 -22.75
CA ASP A 35 -5.46 26.77 -22.72
C ASP A 35 -6.06 25.53 -23.39
N ILE A 36 -5.88 24.38 -22.73
CA ILE A 36 -6.43 23.09 -23.12
C ILE A 36 -7.31 22.56 -21.98
N PRO A 37 -8.40 21.84 -22.30
CA PRO A 37 -9.28 21.29 -21.26
C PRO A 37 -8.53 20.43 -20.25
N VAL A 38 -8.83 20.63 -18.96
CA VAL A 38 -8.29 19.78 -17.89
C VAL A 38 -8.93 18.40 -17.96
N VAL A 39 -8.09 17.37 -18.13
CA VAL A 39 -8.52 15.97 -18.13
C VAL A 39 -8.71 15.50 -16.68
N TRP A 40 -9.94 15.17 -16.32
CA TRP A 40 -10.31 14.64 -15.00
C TRP A 40 -10.61 13.15 -15.00
N HIS A 41 -10.61 12.51 -16.16
CA HIS A 41 -10.87 11.10 -16.34
C HIS A 41 -9.89 10.51 -17.35
N GLU A 42 -9.14 9.47 -16.94
CA GLU A 42 -8.36 8.65 -17.85
C GLU A 42 -9.29 7.73 -18.66
N ASP A 43 -8.96 7.51 -19.93
CA ASP A 43 -9.65 6.55 -20.79
C ASP A 43 -8.97 5.18 -20.70
N ASP A 44 -9.01 4.59 -19.50
CA ASP A 44 -8.37 3.32 -19.14
C ASP A 44 -9.38 2.21 -18.80
N ARG A 45 -10.64 2.41 -19.17
CA ARG A 45 -11.76 1.49 -18.92
C ARG A 45 -12.41 1.02 -20.22
N ARG A 46 -11.62 0.85 -21.28
CA ARG A 46 -12.11 0.30 -22.55
C ARG A 46 -12.19 -1.22 -22.45
N ASP A 47 -13.03 -1.80 -23.28
CA ASP A 47 -13.19 -3.25 -23.33
C ASP A 47 -11.88 -3.93 -23.78
N ILE A 48 -11.41 -4.90 -23.00
CA ILE A 48 -10.21 -5.69 -23.27
C ILE A 48 -10.51 -7.18 -23.04
N PRO A 49 -9.82 -8.11 -23.72
CA PRO A 49 -9.90 -9.53 -23.36
C PRO A 49 -9.35 -9.75 -21.95
N GLN A 50 -9.86 -10.78 -21.25
CA GLN A 50 -9.38 -11.13 -19.92
C GLN A 50 -7.86 -11.37 -19.94
N PRO A 51 -7.08 -10.58 -19.17
CA PRO A 51 -5.64 -10.75 -19.13
C PRO A 51 -5.22 -12.03 -18.39
N LYS A 52 -4.00 -12.49 -18.63
CA LYS A 52 -3.50 -13.75 -18.02
C LYS A 52 -3.31 -13.60 -16.51
N PRO A 53 -3.66 -14.63 -15.71
CA PRO A 53 -3.31 -14.66 -14.30
C PRO A 53 -1.81 -14.48 -14.10
N ARG A 54 -1.45 -13.68 -13.10
CA ARG A 54 -0.08 -13.45 -12.67
C ARG A 54 0.09 -14.00 -11.26
N GLU A 55 1.17 -14.75 -11.06
CA GLU A 55 1.61 -15.17 -9.73
C GLU A 55 3.00 -14.62 -9.48
N VAL A 56 3.27 -14.19 -8.24
CA VAL A 56 4.56 -13.64 -7.85
C VAL A 56 5.05 -14.41 -6.64
N GLY A 57 6.18 -15.10 -6.79
CA GLY A 57 6.83 -15.78 -5.68
C GLY A 57 7.54 -14.76 -4.78
N LEU A 58 7.28 -14.79 -3.47
CA LEU A 58 7.82 -13.83 -2.50
C LEU A 58 9.35 -13.70 -2.54
N ILE A 59 10.07 -14.83 -2.64
CA ILE A 59 11.54 -14.82 -2.71
C ILE A 59 12.03 -14.09 -3.96
N ARG A 60 11.37 -14.34 -5.11
CA ARG A 60 11.71 -13.68 -6.37
C ARG A 60 11.46 -12.18 -6.27
N GLU A 61 10.32 -11.78 -5.72
CA GLU A 61 9.99 -10.38 -5.51
C GLU A 61 11.03 -9.67 -4.63
N VAL A 62 11.38 -10.26 -3.48
CA VAL A 62 12.38 -9.68 -2.57
C VAL A 62 13.72 -9.51 -3.27
N MET A 63 14.15 -10.48 -4.08
CA MET A 63 15.38 -10.36 -4.87
C MET A 63 15.30 -9.27 -5.94
N ASP A 64 14.22 -9.21 -6.70
CA ASP A 64 14.03 -8.22 -7.77
C ASP A 64 13.98 -6.80 -7.18
N GLU A 65 13.20 -6.57 -6.14
CA GLU A 65 13.00 -5.23 -5.55
C GLU A 65 14.14 -4.78 -4.64
N SER A 66 14.75 -5.67 -3.85
CA SER A 66 15.77 -5.29 -2.85
C SER A 66 17.21 -5.51 -3.31
N VAL A 67 17.43 -6.20 -4.44
CA VAL A 67 18.79 -6.40 -4.99
C VAL A 67 18.88 -5.86 -6.41
N TRP A 68 18.11 -6.42 -7.35
CA TRP A 68 18.32 -6.14 -8.78
C TRP A 68 17.90 -4.72 -9.18
N HIS A 69 16.71 -4.27 -8.79
CA HIS A 69 16.25 -2.92 -9.13
C HIS A 69 17.09 -1.79 -8.48
N PRO A 70 17.54 -1.89 -7.22
CA PRO A 70 18.51 -0.96 -6.67
C PRO A 70 19.81 -0.90 -7.48
N LEU A 71 20.35 -2.06 -7.90
CA LEU A 71 21.55 -2.11 -8.75
C LEU A 71 21.29 -1.47 -10.12
N ASP A 72 20.19 -1.80 -10.80
CA ASP A 72 19.79 -1.18 -12.06
C ASP A 72 19.72 0.35 -11.94
N ARG A 73 19.17 0.85 -10.83
CA ARG A 73 19.06 2.30 -10.56
C ARG A 73 20.42 2.94 -10.32
N LEU A 74 21.32 2.26 -9.62
CA LEU A 74 22.67 2.76 -9.34
C LEU A 74 23.45 2.95 -10.63
N PHE A 75 23.33 2.03 -11.58
CA PHE A 75 24.02 2.07 -12.86
C PHE A 75 23.22 2.76 -13.99
N ASN A 76 22.10 3.42 -13.68
CA ASN A 76 21.29 4.11 -14.67
C ASN A 76 21.94 5.45 -15.09
N PRO A 77 22.44 5.60 -16.34
CA PRO A 77 23.18 6.79 -16.77
C PRO A 77 22.31 8.04 -16.77
N ALA A 78 21.01 7.94 -17.11
CA ALA A 78 20.11 9.07 -17.11
C ALA A 78 19.88 9.62 -15.69
N ARG A 79 19.79 8.74 -14.68
CA ARG A 79 19.74 9.17 -13.27
C ARG A 79 21.04 9.81 -12.82
N ALA A 80 22.19 9.25 -13.22
CA ALA A 80 23.49 9.82 -12.88
C ALA A 80 23.65 11.24 -13.45
N VAL A 81 23.29 11.45 -14.71
CA VAL A 81 23.28 12.77 -15.36
C VAL A 81 22.36 13.75 -14.63
N ARG A 82 21.13 13.33 -14.28
CA ARG A 82 20.19 14.20 -13.52
C ARG A 82 20.74 14.65 -12.17
N ARG A 83 21.38 13.74 -11.43
CA ARG A 83 22.02 14.06 -10.15
C ARG A 83 23.16 15.07 -10.31
N ILE A 84 23.99 14.91 -11.34
CA ILE A 84 25.12 15.81 -11.61
C ILE A 84 24.63 17.18 -12.09
N ALA A 85 23.56 17.22 -12.89
CA ALA A 85 23.00 18.46 -13.44
C ALA A 85 22.18 19.30 -12.43
N GLY A 86 22.05 18.87 -11.16
CA GLY A 86 21.25 19.58 -10.15
C GLY A 86 19.74 19.54 -10.40
N THR A 87 19.27 18.71 -11.33
CA THR A 87 17.84 18.50 -11.61
C THR A 87 17.21 17.58 -10.57
N PRO A 88 15.87 17.57 -10.42
CA PRO A 88 15.20 16.65 -9.50
C PRO A 88 15.71 15.21 -9.67
N LYS A 89 15.91 14.50 -8.55
CA LYS A 89 16.47 13.13 -8.53
C LYS A 89 15.66 12.17 -9.43
N THR A 90 14.39 12.49 -9.67
CA THR A 90 13.40 11.71 -10.43
C THR A 90 12.72 12.61 -11.47
N HIS A 91 12.27 12.02 -12.58
CA HIS A 91 11.47 12.74 -13.59
C HIS A 91 10.01 12.91 -13.11
N PRO A 92 9.26 13.90 -13.65
CA PRO A 92 7.86 14.09 -13.31
C PRO A 92 7.01 12.83 -13.52
N ALA A 93 5.93 12.69 -12.72
CA ALA A 93 4.93 11.65 -12.94
C ALA A 93 4.25 11.83 -14.31
N ALA A 94 3.87 10.72 -14.94
CA ALA A 94 3.41 10.71 -16.32
C ALA A 94 1.89 10.78 -16.48
N ASN A 95 1.12 10.71 -15.39
CA ASN A 95 -0.34 10.67 -15.39
C ASN A 95 -0.99 11.80 -14.58
N VAL A 96 -0.45 13.01 -14.69
CA VAL A 96 -1.02 14.21 -14.07
C VAL A 96 -1.69 15.11 -15.10
N ASN A 97 -2.74 15.82 -14.69
CA ASN A 97 -3.40 16.82 -15.53
C ASN A 97 -2.69 18.19 -15.46
N GLN A 98 -3.24 19.19 -16.15
CA GLN A 98 -2.68 20.56 -16.19
C GLN A 98 -2.67 21.27 -14.83
N LEU A 99 -3.41 20.76 -13.84
CA LEU A 99 -3.42 21.27 -12.47
C LEU A 99 -2.47 20.49 -11.55
N ASP A 100 -1.63 19.61 -12.11
CA ASP A 100 -0.72 18.73 -11.36
C ASP A 100 -1.51 17.75 -10.45
N GLU A 101 -2.74 17.40 -10.82
CA GLU A 101 -3.60 16.43 -10.10
C GLU A 101 -3.69 15.08 -10.84
N VAL A 102 -4.00 14.02 -10.10
CA VAL A 102 -4.28 12.69 -10.66
C VAL A 102 -5.73 12.64 -11.18
N PRO A 103 -5.98 12.35 -12.46
CA PRO A 103 -7.34 12.14 -12.96
C PRO A 103 -7.97 10.86 -12.41
N ASN A 104 -9.30 10.77 -12.41
CA ASN A 104 -10.02 9.53 -12.07
C ASN A 104 -9.73 8.44 -13.12
N SER A 105 -9.42 7.23 -12.67
CA SER A 105 -8.96 6.12 -13.51
C SER A 105 -9.41 4.77 -12.94
N SER A 106 -9.00 3.65 -13.51
CA SER A 106 -9.18 2.32 -12.92
C SER A 106 -8.30 2.09 -11.68
N TRP A 107 -7.31 2.95 -11.45
CA TRP A 107 -6.36 2.92 -10.32
C TRP A 107 -6.82 3.76 -9.13
N PHE A 108 -7.43 4.92 -9.39
CA PHE A 108 -7.69 5.93 -8.37
C PHE A 108 -8.97 6.72 -8.68
N THR A 109 -9.73 7.06 -7.64
CA THR A 109 -10.90 7.95 -7.74
C THR A 109 -10.76 9.05 -6.71
N ASN A 110 -10.67 10.29 -7.17
CA ASN A 110 -10.62 11.47 -6.31
C ASN A 110 -11.83 11.53 -5.38
N ARG A 111 -11.55 11.60 -4.09
CA ARG A 111 -12.54 11.72 -3.02
C ARG A 111 -12.16 12.91 -2.13
N MET A 112 -11.64 12.69 -0.93
CA MET A 112 -11.37 13.77 0.03
C MET A 112 -10.36 14.81 -0.47
N GLY A 113 -9.47 14.43 -1.39
CA GLY A 113 -8.49 15.34 -1.99
C GLY A 113 -9.09 16.47 -2.84
N LEU A 114 -10.29 16.30 -3.38
CA LEU A 114 -10.97 17.29 -4.24
C LEU A 114 -12.39 17.64 -3.80
N PHE A 115 -13.05 16.75 -3.05
CA PHE A 115 -14.45 16.88 -2.68
C PHE A 115 -14.62 16.89 -1.16
N PRO A 116 -15.53 17.72 -0.62
CA PRO A 116 -15.93 17.62 0.78
C PRO A 116 -16.46 16.22 1.08
N VAL A 117 -15.76 15.51 1.97
CA VAL A 117 -16.17 14.23 2.53
C VAL A 117 -16.53 14.50 3.99
N SER A 118 -17.66 13.97 4.47
CA SER A 118 -18.00 14.09 5.90
C SER A 118 -17.34 12.98 6.70
N PRO A 119 -17.15 13.15 8.02
CA PRO A 119 -16.64 12.08 8.88
C PRO A 119 -17.41 10.77 8.77
N ALA A 120 -18.74 10.83 8.67
CA ALA A 120 -19.57 9.63 8.52
C ALA A 120 -19.37 8.92 7.16
N VAL A 121 -19.12 9.68 6.09
CA VAL A 121 -18.82 9.08 4.77
C VAL A 121 -17.42 8.47 4.74
N ALA A 122 -16.43 9.14 5.35
CA ALA A 122 -15.08 8.58 5.51
C ALA A 122 -15.12 7.30 6.36
N ALA A 123 -15.82 7.34 7.50
CA ALA A 123 -16.02 6.20 8.38
C ALA A 123 -16.70 5.04 7.64
N ARG A 124 -17.75 5.26 6.85
CA ARG A 124 -18.37 4.18 6.05
C ARG A 124 -17.38 3.56 5.06
N GLY A 125 -16.51 4.36 4.44
CA GLY A 125 -15.54 3.90 3.46
C GLY A 125 -16.20 3.15 2.28
N PRO A 126 -15.68 1.99 1.85
CA PRO A 126 -16.26 1.19 0.77
C PRO A 126 -17.46 0.35 1.20
N ALA A 127 -17.78 0.28 2.50
CA ALA A 127 -18.78 -0.63 3.05
C ALA A 127 -20.18 -0.35 2.47
N ARG A 128 -20.84 -1.41 2.00
CA ARG A 128 -22.22 -1.38 1.49
C ARG A 128 -23.24 -1.97 2.46
N GLY A 129 -22.77 -2.55 3.57
CA GLY A 129 -23.61 -3.16 4.60
C GLY A 129 -22.91 -3.20 5.95
N ASN A 130 -23.35 -4.12 6.81
CA ASN A 130 -22.85 -4.27 8.19
C ASN A 130 -21.89 -5.47 8.35
N GLY A 131 -21.35 -5.99 7.24
CA GLY A 131 -20.52 -7.20 7.21
C GLY A 131 -21.31 -8.48 6.93
N PRO A 132 -20.69 -9.67 7.11
CA PRO A 132 -21.26 -10.95 6.71
C PRO A 132 -22.54 -11.33 7.46
N GLU A 133 -23.58 -11.77 6.72
CA GLU A 133 -24.84 -12.23 7.30
C GLU A 133 -24.76 -13.65 7.83
N ARG A 134 -25.33 -13.89 9.02
CA ARG A 134 -25.36 -15.22 9.62
C ARG A 134 -26.46 -16.08 9.00
N PRO A 135 -26.32 -17.42 8.97
CA PRO A 135 -25.18 -18.21 9.45
C PRO A 135 -23.95 -18.14 8.53
N TRP A 136 -22.77 -18.49 9.06
CA TRP A 136 -21.53 -18.52 8.29
C TRP A 136 -21.11 -19.96 8.00
N THR A 137 -20.89 -20.28 6.73
CA THR A 137 -20.38 -21.58 6.30
C THR A 137 -18.90 -21.49 5.95
N ILE A 138 -18.02 -22.24 6.62
CA ILE A 138 -16.60 -22.33 6.27
C ILE A 138 -16.47 -23.08 4.95
N ILE A 139 -15.82 -22.47 3.95
CA ILE A 139 -15.66 -23.06 2.61
C ILE A 139 -14.20 -23.38 2.27
N SER A 140 -13.24 -22.81 2.99
CA SER A 140 -11.83 -23.23 2.93
C SER A 140 -11.08 -22.78 4.18
N ALA A 141 -10.13 -23.59 4.65
CA ALA A 141 -9.18 -23.17 5.67
C ALA A 141 -8.06 -22.33 5.04
N LYS A 142 -7.57 -21.32 5.76
CA LYS A 142 -6.38 -20.58 5.34
C LYS A 142 -5.13 -21.39 5.71
N THR A 143 -4.58 -22.10 4.74
CA THR A 143 -3.35 -22.90 4.91
C THR A 143 -2.08 -22.09 4.62
N GLU A 144 -2.21 -20.94 3.93
CA GLU A 144 -1.09 -20.09 3.51
C GLU A 144 -1.04 -18.79 4.33
N GLY A 145 0.16 -18.42 4.80
CA GLY A 145 0.42 -17.24 5.62
C GLY A 145 0.57 -17.53 7.13
N LEU A 146 0.99 -16.51 7.88
CA LEU A 146 1.30 -16.64 9.31
C LEU A 146 0.05 -16.63 10.20
N SER A 147 -0.92 -15.75 9.92
CA SER A 147 -2.12 -15.59 10.74
C SER A 147 -3.23 -16.59 10.37
N PRO A 148 -3.81 -17.33 11.34
CA PRO A 148 -4.89 -18.30 11.10
C PRO A 148 -6.16 -17.62 10.58
N GLY A 149 -6.99 -18.37 9.87
CA GLY A 149 -8.22 -17.84 9.29
C GLY A 149 -9.02 -18.84 8.46
N PHE A 150 -10.17 -18.36 7.98
CA PHE A 150 -11.12 -19.13 7.16
C PHE A 150 -11.61 -18.27 6.01
N ASN A 151 -11.95 -18.88 4.88
CA ASN A 151 -12.93 -18.26 3.99
C ASN A 151 -14.31 -18.78 4.39
N ILE A 152 -15.25 -17.87 4.55
CA ILE A 152 -16.65 -18.18 4.83
C ILE A 152 -17.52 -17.76 3.66
N ARG A 153 -18.66 -18.43 3.50
CA ARG A 153 -19.81 -17.95 2.76
C ARG A 153 -20.89 -17.55 3.77
N ASP A 154 -21.41 -16.35 3.61
CA ASP A 154 -22.48 -15.81 4.45
C ASP A 154 -23.87 -16.22 3.93
N ALA A 155 -24.95 -15.86 4.65
CA ALA A 155 -26.32 -16.22 4.25
C ALA A 155 -26.80 -15.57 2.95
N ARG A 156 -26.16 -14.49 2.50
CA ARG A 156 -26.44 -13.83 1.21
C ARG A 156 -25.64 -14.46 0.06
N GLY A 157 -24.74 -15.40 0.36
CA GLY A 157 -23.85 -16.02 -0.60
C GLY A 157 -22.55 -15.23 -0.86
N ASP A 158 -22.34 -14.11 -0.14
CA ASP A 158 -21.09 -13.36 -0.22
C ASP A 158 -19.96 -14.15 0.45
N ILE A 159 -18.74 -14.02 -0.10
CA ILE A 159 -17.55 -14.69 0.45
C ILE A 159 -16.70 -13.68 1.21
N TYR A 160 -16.26 -14.07 2.41
CA TYR A 160 -15.37 -13.27 3.25
C TYR A 160 -14.16 -14.08 3.70
N LEU A 161 -13.00 -13.43 3.72
CA LEU A 161 -11.81 -13.90 4.42
C LEU A 161 -11.86 -13.44 5.87
N ILE A 162 -11.88 -14.39 6.79
CA ILE A 162 -11.80 -14.19 8.24
C ILE A 162 -10.34 -14.31 8.67
N LYS A 163 -9.77 -13.26 9.26
CA LYS A 163 -8.42 -13.25 9.85
C LYS A 163 -8.51 -12.92 11.33
N PHE A 164 -7.82 -13.70 12.15
CA PHE A 164 -7.75 -13.48 13.59
C PHE A 164 -6.55 -12.60 13.97
N ASP A 165 -6.71 -11.88 15.07
CA ASP A 165 -5.59 -11.21 15.73
C ASP A 165 -4.65 -12.24 16.37
N ALA A 166 -3.36 -11.87 16.51
CA ALA A 166 -2.39 -12.70 17.20
C ALA A 166 -2.70 -12.79 18.71
N LEU A 167 -2.34 -13.91 19.34
CA LEU A 167 -2.52 -14.13 20.77
C LEU A 167 -1.81 -13.04 21.60
N GLY A 168 -2.53 -12.40 22.52
CA GLY A 168 -2.02 -11.29 23.33
C GLY A 168 -2.06 -9.92 22.65
N TYR A 169 -2.59 -9.85 21.42
CA TYR A 169 -2.70 -8.62 20.62
C TYR A 169 -4.13 -8.45 20.07
N LEU A 170 -5.14 -9.00 20.76
CA LEU A 170 -6.53 -8.93 20.34
C LEU A 170 -6.99 -7.48 20.15
N GLY A 171 -7.55 -7.17 18.98
CA GLY A 171 -7.90 -5.80 18.60
C GLY A 171 -6.93 -5.13 17.64
N MET A 172 -5.67 -5.58 17.57
CA MET A 172 -4.62 -4.85 16.87
C MET A 172 -4.74 -4.92 15.34
N ALA A 173 -4.59 -6.11 14.75
CA ALA A 173 -4.53 -6.27 13.29
C ALA A 173 -5.91 -6.04 12.65
N SER A 174 -6.97 -6.47 13.32
CA SER A 174 -8.35 -6.28 12.89
C SER A 174 -8.78 -4.80 12.89
N ALA A 175 -8.41 -4.02 13.90
CA ALA A 175 -8.68 -2.59 13.88
C ALA A 175 -7.85 -1.88 12.81
N ALA A 176 -6.55 -2.20 12.73
CA ALA A 176 -5.64 -1.64 11.73
C ALA A 176 -6.14 -1.86 10.30
N GLY A 177 -6.60 -3.08 9.99
CA GLY A 177 -7.18 -3.42 8.69
C GLY A 177 -8.32 -2.51 8.28
N VAL A 178 -9.33 -2.36 9.16
CA VAL A 178 -10.52 -1.55 8.89
C VAL A 178 -10.21 -0.06 8.80
N ILE A 179 -9.42 0.47 9.75
CA ILE A 179 -9.11 1.89 9.82
C ILE A 179 -8.29 2.32 8.59
N SER A 180 -7.21 1.60 8.30
CA SER A 180 -6.31 1.93 7.18
C SER A 180 -6.99 1.74 5.83
N GLY A 181 -7.79 0.69 5.65
CA GLY A 181 -8.58 0.50 4.43
C GLY A 181 -9.53 1.66 4.18
N ARG A 182 -10.24 2.14 5.21
CA ARG A 182 -11.18 3.27 5.09
C ARG A 182 -10.46 4.60 4.85
N ILE A 183 -9.29 4.83 5.45
CA ILE A 183 -8.44 5.98 5.15
C ILE A 183 -8.01 5.96 3.68
N LEU A 184 -7.46 4.84 3.19
CA LEU A 184 -7.01 4.72 1.80
C LEU A 184 -8.16 4.81 0.80
N HIS A 185 -9.35 4.32 1.16
CA HIS A 185 -10.56 4.60 0.41
C HIS A 185 -10.87 6.09 0.39
N ALA A 186 -10.91 6.79 1.54
CA ALA A 186 -11.20 8.23 1.58
C ALA A 186 -10.19 9.08 0.80
N VAL A 187 -8.92 8.66 0.76
CA VAL A 187 -7.86 9.22 -0.09
C VAL A 187 -8.21 9.08 -1.57
N GLY A 188 -8.55 7.86 -2.01
CA GLY A 188 -9.02 7.62 -3.39
C GLY A 188 -8.70 6.23 -3.97
N TYR A 189 -8.04 5.35 -3.22
CA TYR A 189 -7.70 4.01 -3.70
C TYR A 189 -8.91 3.08 -3.73
N ASN A 190 -8.82 2.02 -4.54
CA ASN A 190 -9.77 0.90 -4.49
C ASN A 190 -9.29 -0.12 -3.47
N VAL A 191 -10.17 -0.49 -2.55
CA VAL A 191 -9.88 -1.38 -1.41
C VAL A 191 -11.11 -2.26 -1.14
N PRO A 192 -10.96 -3.44 -0.52
CA PRO A 192 -12.08 -4.30 -0.14
C PRO A 192 -12.94 -3.71 0.98
N GLU A 193 -14.12 -4.29 1.16
CA GLU A 193 -14.96 -4.01 2.33
C GLU A 193 -14.45 -4.81 3.53
N ASP A 194 -13.87 -4.11 4.49
CA ASP A 194 -13.31 -4.69 5.72
C ASP A 194 -14.15 -4.33 6.95
N TYR A 195 -14.40 -5.34 7.79
CA TYR A 195 -15.25 -5.26 8.97
C TYR A 195 -14.58 -5.88 10.19
N VAL A 196 -14.69 -5.21 11.34
CA VAL A 196 -14.47 -5.87 12.64
C VAL A 196 -15.75 -6.59 13.02
N VAL A 197 -15.66 -7.91 13.16
CA VAL A 197 -16.78 -8.79 13.52
C VAL A 197 -16.51 -9.52 14.82
N THR A 198 -17.59 -9.87 15.51
CA THR A 198 -17.58 -10.81 16.63
C THR A 198 -18.59 -11.93 16.38
N PHE A 199 -18.25 -13.15 16.79
CA PHE A 199 -19.10 -14.32 16.56
C PHE A 199 -18.92 -15.37 17.65
N HIS A 200 -19.96 -16.18 17.84
CA HIS A 200 -19.93 -17.40 18.64
C HIS A 200 -19.66 -18.63 17.77
N ARG A 201 -19.19 -19.71 18.41
CA ARG A 201 -18.77 -20.93 17.70
C ARG A 201 -19.91 -21.58 16.91
N GLU A 202 -21.11 -21.57 17.48
CA GLU A 202 -22.35 -22.12 16.92
C GLU A 202 -22.83 -21.39 15.65
N GLU A 203 -22.26 -20.22 15.36
CA GLU A 203 -22.57 -19.42 14.18
C GLU A 203 -21.72 -19.83 12.96
N LEU A 204 -20.70 -20.66 13.20
CA LEU A 204 -19.87 -21.30 12.19
C LEU A 204 -20.35 -22.73 11.92
N THR A 205 -20.53 -23.05 10.65
CA THR A 205 -20.77 -24.42 10.19
C THR A 205 -19.68 -24.82 9.21
N LEU A 206 -19.11 -26.02 9.35
CA LEU A 206 -18.17 -26.53 8.37
C LEU A 206 -18.91 -26.91 7.07
N GLY A 207 -18.48 -26.33 5.95
CA GLY A 207 -19.01 -26.67 4.63
C GLY A 207 -18.64 -28.10 4.20
N PRO A 208 -19.43 -28.70 3.31
CA PRO A 208 -19.14 -30.04 2.81
C PRO A 208 -17.84 -30.05 2.00
N GLY A 209 -16.98 -31.06 2.23
CA GLY A 209 -15.81 -31.33 1.41
C GLY A 209 -14.67 -30.32 1.54
N VAL A 210 -14.64 -29.51 2.60
CA VAL A 210 -13.55 -28.56 2.84
C VAL A 210 -12.24 -29.32 3.06
N GLU A 211 -11.26 -29.10 2.18
CA GLU A 211 -9.92 -29.64 2.33
C GLU A 211 -9.10 -28.82 3.36
N PHE A 212 -8.23 -29.52 4.07
CA PHE A 212 -7.36 -28.97 5.10
C PHE A 212 -5.97 -29.59 5.01
N VAL A 213 -4.95 -28.76 5.19
CA VAL A 213 -3.55 -29.19 5.32
C VAL A 213 -3.07 -28.79 6.72
N PRO A 214 -2.88 -29.75 7.63
CA PRO A 214 -2.39 -29.45 8.97
C PRO A 214 -0.97 -28.84 8.93
N ARG A 215 -0.68 -27.93 9.86
CA ARG A 215 0.66 -27.32 10.00
C ARG A 215 1.74 -28.33 10.43
N SER A 216 1.36 -29.50 10.94
CA SER A 216 2.24 -30.57 11.42
C SER A 216 2.98 -31.34 10.31
N GLY A 217 2.81 -30.96 9.03
CA GLY A 217 3.40 -31.67 7.89
C GLY A 217 2.63 -32.94 7.49
N GLU A 218 1.42 -33.12 8.04
CA GLU A 218 0.50 -34.19 7.66
C GLU A 218 -0.05 -33.98 6.23
N SER A 219 -0.46 -35.10 5.62
CA SER A 219 -1.11 -35.09 4.31
C SER A 219 -2.42 -34.30 4.34
N ARG A 220 -2.73 -33.68 3.19
CA ARG A 220 -4.03 -33.05 2.95
C ARG A 220 -5.16 -34.04 3.22
N ARG A 221 -6.17 -33.59 3.98
CA ARG A 221 -7.38 -34.36 4.32
C ARG A 221 -8.60 -33.47 4.38
N LEU A 222 -9.78 -34.07 4.54
CA LEU A 222 -10.98 -33.29 4.86
C LEU A 222 -10.86 -32.67 6.25
N MET A 223 -11.31 -31.42 6.34
CA MET A 223 -11.45 -30.70 7.59
C MET A 223 -12.56 -31.32 8.43
N THR A 224 -12.42 -31.26 9.75
CA THR A 224 -13.40 -31.71 10.74
C THR A 224 -13.78 -30.54 11.65
N GLU A 225 -14.90 -30.65 12.36
CA GLU A 225 -15.29 -29.64 13.37
C GLU A 225 -14.22 -29.47 14.46
N ALA A 226 -13.51 -30.55 14.81
CA ALA A 226 -12.40 -30.49 15.76
C ALA A 226 -11.21 -29.66 15.23
N ASP A 227 -11.00 -29.59 13.91
CA ASP A 227 -9.97 -28.71 13.32
C ASP A 227 -10.37 -27.25 13.42
N VAL A 228 -11.67 -26.94 13.24
CA VAL A 228 -12.21 -25.59 13.45
C VAL A 228 -11.96 -25.18 14.90
N ASP A 229 -12.29 -26.04 15.86
CA ASP A 229 -12.08 -25.80 17.28
C ASP A 229 -10.60 -25.62 17.61
N ALA A 230 -9.73 -26.47 17.06
CA ALA A 230 -8.28 -26.38 17.27
C ALA A 230 -7.69 -25.05 16.74
N ILE A 231 -8.19 -24.53 15.62
CA ILE A 231 -7.80 -23.22 15.11
C ILE A 231 -8.30 -22.11 16.04
N LEU A 232 -9.55 -22.19 16.50
CA LEU A 232 -10.13 -21.20 17.41
C LEU A 232 -9.50 -21.21 18.81
N HIS A 233 -8.95 -22.34 19.25
CA HIS A 233 -8.18 -22.43 20.50
C HIS A 233 -6.82 -21.74 20.45
N GLN A 234 -6.28 -21.47 19.26
CA GLN A 234 -5.01 -20.76 19.09
C GLN A 234 -5.16 -19.24 19.08
N VAL A 235 -6.39 -18.73 19.15
CA VAL A 235 -6.69 -17.29 19.10
C VAL A 235 -7.39 -16.86 20.38
N GLU A 236 -7.20 -15.59 20.77
CA GLU A 236 -7.75 -15.06 22.00
C GLU A 236 -9.28 -14.94 21.91
N GLN A 237 -9.98 -15.43 22.93
CA GLN A 237 -11.42 -15.32 23.07
C GLN A 237 -11.77 -14.11 23.93
N LEU A 238 -12.82 -13.36 23.52
CA LEU A 238 -13.36 -12.26 24.30
C LEU A 238 -14.11 -12.77 25.55
N SER A 239 -14.31 -11.87 26.52
CA SER A 239 -15.25 -12.10 27.62
C SER A 239 -16.64 -12.39 27.06
N GLY A 240 -17.25 -13.51 27.48
CA GLY A 240 -18.54 -13.97 26.96
C GLY A 240 -18.47 -15.04 25.87
N GLY A 241 -17.27 -15.55 25.55
CA GLY A 241 -17.12 -16.73 24.70
C GLY A 241 -17.17 -16.44 23.19
N THR A 242 -17.07 -15.17 22.79
CA THR A 242 -17.01 -14.78 21.37
C THR A 242 -15.59 -14.62 20.89
N TRP A 243 -15.37 -14.82 19.59
CA TRP A 243 -14.12 -14.47 18.92
C TRP A 243 -14.26 -13.15 18.17
N ARG A 244 -13.17 -12.40 18.10
CA ARG A 244 -13.04 -11.21 17.25
C ARG A 244 -12.23 -11.56 16.00
N ALA A 245 -12.64 -11.03 14.86
CA ALA A 245 -11.89 -11.15 13.63
C ALA A 245 -12.03 -9.93 12.72
N LEU A 246 -11.10 -9.81 11.78
CA LEU A 246 -11.27 -9.04 10.55
C LEU A 246 -12.02 -9.92 9.53
N ALA A 247 -13.14 -9.43 9.02
CA ALA A 247 -13.82 -10.00 7.87
C ALA A 247 -13.61 -9.11 6.65
N SER A 248 -12.89 -9.62 5.65
CA SER A 248 -12.60 -8.93 4.39
C SER A 248 -13.42 -9.53 3.26
N LYS A 249 -14.31 -8.75 2.64
CA LYS A 249 -15.18 -9.21 1.56
C LYS A 249 -14.38 -9.46 0.28
N PHE A 250 -14.64 -10.59 -0.37
CA PHE A 250 -14.04 -10.88 -1.69
C PHE A 250 -14.53 -9.85 -2.72
N LEU A 251 -13.59 -9.34 -3.51
CA LEU A 251 -13.88 -8.36 -4.56
C LEU A 251 -14.68 -9.01 -5.70
N SER A 252 -15.52 -8.20 -6.33
CA SER A 252 -16.27 -8.62 -7.52
C SER A 252 -15.36 -8.74 -8.75
N GLY A 253 -15.72 -9.63 -9.68
CA GLY A 253 -14.98 -9.87 -10.91
C GLY A 253 -14.05 -11.07 -10.80
N THR A 254 -13.17 -11.24 -11.79
CA THR A 254 -12.21 -12.34 -11.83
C THR A 254 -10.83 -11.86 -11.39
N PRO A 255 -10.21 -12.42 -10.34
CA PRO A 255 -8.87 -12.03 -9.94
C PRO A 255 -7.85 -12.44 -11.00
N VAL A 256 -6.97 -11.50 -11.37
CA VAL A 256 -5.89 -11.71 -12.34
C VAL A 256 -4.51 -11.68 -11.67
N GLY A 257 -4.48 -11.58 -10.33
CA GLY A 257 -3.27 -11.58 -9.53
C GLY A 257 -2.72 -10.18 -9.24
N PRO A 258 -1.56 -10.08 -8.58
CA PRO A 258 -1.00 -8.81 -8.15
C PRO A 258 -0.40 -8.02 -9.32
N PHE A 259 -0.49 -6.69 -9.25
CA PHE A 259 0.22 -5.80 -10.16
C PHE A 259 1.68 -5.59 -9.72
N SER A 260 2.54 -5.30 -10.71
CA SER A 260 3.95 -4.94 -10.48
C SER A 260 4.09 -3.52 -9.95
N TRP A 261 5.12 -3.19 -9.17
CA TRP A 261 5.43 -1.77 -8.87
C TRP A 261 6.25 -1.09 -9.98
N LYS A 262 6.67 -1.86 -10.99
CA LYS A 262 7.54 -1.44 -12.09
C LYS A 262 7.04 -1.96 -13.44
N GLY A 263 7.20 -1.15 -14.48
CA GLY A 263 6.79 -1.44 -15.84
C GLY A 263 5.27 -1.45 -15.98
N ARG A 264 4.80 -2.25 -16.93
CA ARG A 264 3.38 -2.51 -17.20
C ARG A 264 3.22 -3.95 -17.63
N ARG A 265 1.99 -4.44 -17.56
CA ARG A 265 1.65 -5.72 -18.21
C ARG A 265 1.45 -5.51 -19.71
N GLY A 266 1.90 -6.48 -20.52
CA GLY A 266 1.84 -6.37 -21.99
C GLY A 266 0.48 -6.74 -22.59
N ASP A 267 -0.41 -7.35 -21.81
CA ASP A 267 -1.72 -7.84 -22.19
C ASP A 267 -2.88 -6.96 -21.68
N ASP A 268 -2.58 -5.75 -21.21
CA ASP A 268 -3.57 -4.69 -20.93
C ASP A 268 -3.23 -3.42 -21.73
N PRO A 269 -3.93 -3.16 -22.85
CA PRO A 269 -3.72 -1.96 -23.66
C PRO A 269 -4.26 -0.67 -23.01
N ASN A 270 -5.08 -0.76 -21.96
CA ASN A 270 -5.59 0.40 -21.24
C ASN A 270 -4.52 1.00 -20.34
N ASP A 271 -3.62 0.19 -19.79
CA ASP A 271 -2.53 0.67 -18.97
C ASP A 271 -1.38 1.24 -19.82
N ARG A 272 -1.36 2.57 -19.92
CA ARG A 272 -0.42 3.31 -20.78
C ARG A 272 0.79 3.89 -20.05
N VAL A 273 0.75 3.88 -18.72
CA VAL A 273 1.74 4.57 -17.88
C VAL A 273 2.45 3.54 -17.03
N ASN A 274 3.79 3.51 -17.09
CA ASN A 274 4.55 2.60 -16.25
C ASN A 274 4.20 2.83 -14.77
N HIS A 275 4.04 1.75 -14.02
CA HIS A 275 3.54 1.82 -12.65
C HIS A 275 4.46 2.65 -11.75
N GLU A 276 5.79 2.60 -11.96
CA GLU A 276 6.75 3.43 -11.25
C GLU A 276 6.71 4.91 -11.67
N ASP A 277 5.90 5.26 -12.67
CA ASP A 277 5.69 6.61 -13.20
C ASP A 277 4.31 7.19 -12.88
N ARG A 278 3.45 6.43 -12.21
CA ARG A 278 2.13 6.85 -11.75
C ARG A 278 2.21 7.64 -10.45
N ARG A 279 1.62 8.85 -10.39
CA ARG A 279 1.66 9.71 -9.18
C ARG A 279 0.98 9.05 -7.99
N GLU A 280 -0.15 8.40 -8.18
CA GLU A 280 -0.89 7.68 -7.13
C GLU A 280 -0.11 6.49 -6.56
N LEU A 281 0.78 5.86 -7.33
CA LEU A 281 1.65 4.78 -6.80
C LEU A 281 2.91 5.34 -6.15
N ARG A 282 3.47 6.43 -6.67
CA ARG A 282 4.60 7.15 -6.05
C ARG A 282 4.20 7.78 -4.71
N GLY A 283 3.07 8.48 -4.69
CA GLY A 283 2.51 9.17 -3.52
C GLY A 283 2.00 8.24 -2.42
N MET A 284 1.72 6.96 -2.75
CA MET A 284 1.43 5.91 -1.75
C MET A 284 2.52 5.84 -0.67
N ARG A 285 3.77 6.23 -0.96
CA ARG A 285 4.84 6.30 0.04
C ARG A 285 4.48 7.20 1.23
N VAL A 286 3.85 8.34 0.99
CA VAL A 286 3.50 9.30 2.05
C VAL A 286 2.32 8.79 2.88
N PHE A 287 1.29 8.24 2.22
CA PHE A 287 0.17 7.60 2.93
C PHE A 287 0.65 6.39 3.75
N ALA A 288 1.57 5.60 3.20
CA ALA A 288 2.16 4.46 3.87
C ALA A 288 3.01 4.88 5.08
N ALA A 289 3.79 5.96 4.96
CA ALA A 289 4.51 6.52 6.09
C ALA A 289 3.54 6.94 7.22
N TRP A 290 2.50 7.71 6.87
CA TRP A 290 1.51 8.20 7.81
C TRP A 290 0.85 7.05 8.60
N LEU A 291 0.45 5.98 7.91
CA LEU A 291 -0.22 4.81 8.48
C LEU A 291 0.74 3.75 9.06
N CYS A 292 2.06 3.93 8.93
CA CYS A 292 3.04 2.86 9.13
C CYS A 292 2.63 1.55 8.39
N HIS A 293 2.34 1.68 7.08
CA HIS A 293 2.01 0.56 6.20
C HIS A 293 3.28 0.02 5.54
N PHE A 294 3.96 -0.91 6.21
CA PHE A 294 5.25 -1.42 5.74
C PHE A 294 5.13 -2.62 4.78
N ASP A 295 4.01 -3.34 4.80
CA ASP A 295 3.82 -4.58 4.03
C ASP A 295 3.23 -4.30 2.64
N LEU A 296 3.97 -3.57 1.81
CA LEU A 296 3.55 -3.15 0.47
C LEU A 296 4.13 -4.02 -0.66
N LYS A 297 4.32 -5.30 -0.37
CA LYS A 297 4.69 -6.30 -1.38
C LYS A 297 3.60 -6.42 -2.46
N GLN A 298 3.97 -6.84 -3.66
CA GLN A 298 3.05 -7.07 -4.77
C GLN A 298 1.91 -8.01 -4.35
N GLY A 299 2.17 -9.03 -3.54
CA GLY A 299 1.12 -9.93 -3.03
C GLY A 299 -0.03 -9.25 -2.26
N ASN A 300 0.13 -7.99 -1.83
CA ASN A 300 -0.91 -7.17 -1.19
C ASN A 300 -1.56 -6.17 -2.16
N THR A 301 -1.40 -6.42 -3.47
CA THR A 301 -2.12 -5.74 -4.54
C THR A 301 -2.93 -6.75 -5.34
N LEU A 302 -3.98 -6.32 -6.01
CA LEU A 302 -4.83 -7.22 -6.78
C LEU A 302 -5.50 -6.53 -7.98
N ASP A 303 -5.21 -7.04 -9.16
CA ASP A 303 -5.95 -6.73 -10.38
C ASP A 303 -7.22 -7.59 -10.44
N MET A 304 -8.36 -6.93 -10.58
CA MET A 304 -9.65 -7.58 -10.81
C MET A 304 -10.11 -7.27 -12.22
N TYR A 305 -10.36 -8.29 -13.03
CA TYR A 305 -11.07 -8.15 -14.30
C TYR A 305 -12.55 -7.99 -14.01
N VAL A 306 -13.05 -6.77 -14.22
CA VAL A 306 -14.41 -6.35 -13.85
C VAL A 306 -15.25 -6.07 -15.09
N THR A 307 -16.56 -6.24 -14.96
CA THR A 307 -17.55 -5.84 -15.97
C THR A 307 -18.32 -4.64 -15.45
N GLU A 308 -18.32 -3.53 -16.20
CA GLU A 308 -19.17 -2.36 -15.93
C GLU A 308 -19.92 -1.93 -17.19
N GLY A 309 -21.23 -2.13 -17.18
CA GLY A 309 -22.04 -1.99 -18.39
C GLY A 309 -21.65 -3.04 -19.42
N ASP A 310 -21.28 -2.60 -20.62
CA ASP A 310 -20.82 -3.41 -21.74
C ASP A 310 -19.29 -3.55 -21.80
N ARG A 311 -18.55 -2.98 -20.84
CA ARG A 311 -17.08 -2.93 -20.86
C ARG A 311 -16.46 -3.84 -19.82
N HIS A 312 -15.37 -4.49 -20.22
CA HIS A 312 -14.53 -5.32 -19.37
C HIS A 312 -13.12 -4.76 -19.31
N PHE A 313 -12.60 -4.54 -18.10
CA PHE A 313 -11.28 -3.94 -17.90
C PHE A 313 -10.69 -4.34 -16.55
N LEU A 314 -9.41 -4.03 -16.32
CA LEU A 314 -8.78 -4.24 -15.03
C LEU A 314 -9.05 -3.08 -14.08
N ARG A 315 -9.47 -3.40 -12.85
CA ARG A 315 -9.47 -2.49 -11.71
C ARG A 315 -8.39 -2.91 -10.73
N HIS A 316 -7.57 -1.94 -10.35
CA HIS A 316 -6.40 -2.17 -9.51
C HIS A 316 -6.73 -1.86 -8.06
N HIS A 317 -6.49 -2.82 -7.16
CA HIS A 317 -6.81 -2.70 -5.73
C HIS A 317 -5.57 -2.84 -4.87
N PHE A 318 -5.58 -2.14 -3.74
CA PHE A 318 -4.78 -2.52 -2.58
C PHE A 318 -5.62 -3.42 -1.68
N ILE A 319 -4.99 -4.44 -1.10
CA ILE A 319 -5.62 -5.40 -0.20
C ILE A 319 -4.73 -5.64 1.01
N ASP A 320 -5.28 -6.24 2.06
CA ASP A 320 -4.56 -6.67 3.26
C ASP A 320 -3.88 -5.54 4.07
N PHE A 321 -4.69 -4.75 4.77
CA PHE A 321 -4.20 -3.64 5.61
C PHE A 321 -3.94 -4.02 7.07
N ALA A 322 -3.94 -5.32 7.40
CA ALA A 322 -3.71 -5.78 8.77
C ALA A 322 -2.29 -5.41 9.28
N SER A 323 -1.32 -5.28 8.36
CA SER A 323 0.05 -4.84 8.64
C SER A 323 0.20 -3.31 8.50
N THR A 324 -0.58 -2.58 9.30
CA THR A 324 -0.57 -1.11 9.42
C THR A 324 -0.67 -0.71 10.89
N LEU A 325 -0.48 0.58 11.21
CA LEU A 325 -0.61 1.12 12.57
C LEU A 325 0.25 0.35 13.61
N GLY A 326 1.44 -0.07 13.21
CA GLY A 326 2.39 -0.80 14.05
C GLY A 326 2.03 -2.28 14.29
N SER A 327 0.99 -2.80 13.65
CA SER A 327 0.60 -4.20 13.67
C SER A 327 1.37 -5.04 12.65
N GLY A 328 1.63 -6.29 12.98
CA GLY A 328 2.23 -7.30 12.11
C GLY A 328 1.57 -8.66 12.28
N ALA A 329 1.98 -9.62 11.45
CA ALA A 329 1.30 -10.91 11.33
C ALA A 329 1.30 -11.77 12.61
N SER A 330 2.26 -11.56 13.50
CA SER A 330 2.43 -12.28 14.78
C SER A 330 2.32 -11.35 16.01
N GLY A 331 1.66 -10.19 15.87
CA GLY A 331 1.57 -9.15 16.91
C GLY A 331 2.28 -7.87 16.49
N SER A 332 2.76 -7.08 17.45
CA SER A 332 3.48 -5.83 17.15
C SER A 332 4.83 -6.10 16.49
N PHE A 333 5.23 -5.27 15.53
CA PHE A 333 6.50 -5.42 14.81
C PHE A 333 7.35 -4.15 14.91
N GLU A 334 8.41 -4.20 15.71
CA GLU A 334 9.19 -3.02 16.14
C GLU A 334 9.95 -2.32 15.02
N MET A 335 10.63 -3.10 14.16
CA MET A 335 11.41 -2.57 13.05
C MET A 335 10.56 -2.04 11.87
N ALA A 336 9.25 -2.35 11.88
CA ALA A 336 8.31 -1.91 10.85
C ALA A 336 8.42 -0.40 10.59
N CYS A 337 8.43 -0.01 9.32
CA CYS A 337 8.45 1.39 8.88
C CYS A 337 9.80 2.13 9.02
N PHE A 338 10.80 1.52 9.67
CA PHE A 338 12.14 2.11 9.86
C PHE A 338 13.23 1.45 9.02
N GLU A 339 13.13 0.15 8.72
CA GLU A 339 14.11 -0.57 7.90
C GLU A 339 13.44 -1.51 6.89
N HIS A 340 14.15 -1.77 5.79
CA HIS A 340 13.79 -2.86 4.89
C HIS A 340 14.12 -4.20 5.55
N GLY A 341 13.38 -5.26 5.19
CA GLY A 341 13.72 -6.62 5.64
C GLY A 341 15.12 -7.07 5.20
N ALA A 342 15.62 -6.51 4.10
CA ALA A 342 17.00 -6.62 3.65
C ALA A 342 17.58 -5.21 3.40
N ASP A 343 18.08 -4.55 4.46
CA ASP A 343 18.68 -3.21 4.41
C ASP A 343 20.22 -3.28 4.47
N PHE A 344 20.87 -3.48 3.32
CA PHE A 344 22.33 -3.58 3.24
C PHE A 344 23.07 -2.34 3.76
N PRO A 345 22.63 -1.10 3.50
CA PRO A 345 23.21 0.09 4.13
C PRO A 345 23.17 0.04 5.66
N ALA A 346 22.03 -0.30 6.28
CA ALA A 346 21.93 -0.41 7.73
C ALA A 346 22.82 -1.55 8.29
N MET A 347 22.83 -2.71 7.62
CA MET A 347 23.70 -3.83 7.98
C MET A 347 25.20 -3.45 7.93
N GLY A 348 25.63 -2.79 6.85
CA GLY A 348 27.01 -2.32 6.70
C GLY A 348 27.36 -1.24 7.71
N GLY A 349 26.45 -0.30 7.97
CA GLY A 349 26.61 0.73 8.99
C GLY A 349 26.83 0.14 10.37
N ARG A 350 25.99 -0.82 10.79
CA ARG A 350 26.14 -1.53 12.07
C ARG A 350 27.46 -2.30 12.18
N ALA A 351 27.89 -2.94 11.09
CA ALA A 351 29.16 -3.65 11.05
C ALA A 351 30.36 -2.70 11.23
N LEU A 352 30.35 -1.55 10.54
CA LEU A 352 31.41 -0.53 10.63
C LEU A 352 31.39 0.22 11.96
N SER A 353 30.22 0.41 12.57
CA SER A 353 30.08 1.04 13.87
C SER A 353 30.33 0.07 15.04
N PHE A 354 30.65 -1.20 14.77
CA PHE A 354 30.76 -2.27 15.77
C PHE A 354 29.53 -2.37 16.70
N GLY A 355 28.34 -2.04 16.20
CA GLY A 355 27.11 -2.00 16.98
C GLY A 355 27.01 -0.89 18.04
N LEU A 356 27.93 0.09 18.06
CA LEU A 356 27.90 1.22 19.00
C LEU A 356 26.80 2.25 18.70
N GLN A 357 26.25 2.24 17.47
CA GLN A 357 25.14 3.09 17.08
C GLN A 357 23.84 2.29 17.19
N GLU A 358 22.93 2.80 18.01
CA GLU A 358 21.60 2.22 18.18
C GLU A 358 20.63 2.71 17.10
N ASP A 359 19.87 1.79 16.51
CA ASP A 359 18.85 2.10 15.52
C ASP A 359 17.67 2.85 16.15
N ALA A 360 17.07 3.80 15.42
CA ALA A 360 15.99 4.63 15.94
C ALA A 360 14.79 3.81 16.43
N TRP A 361 14.45 2.73 15.74
CA TRP A 361 13.32 1.87 16.09
C TRP A 361 13.49 1.14 17.44
N ARG A 362 14.72 0.94 17.93
CA ARG A 362 14.98 0.34 19.25
C ARG A 362 14.55 1.22 20.42
N LYS A 363 14.30 2.51 20.15
CA LYS A 363 13.82 3.49 21.12
C LYS A 363 12.29 3.53 21.17
N LEU A 364 11.61 2.84 20.27
CA LEU A 364 10.16 2.80 20.24
C LEU A 364 9.65 2.04 21.46
N ALA A 365 8.60 2.59 22.07
CA ALA A 365 7.88 1.93 23.12
C ALA A 365 6.41 1.85 22.74
N ARG A 366 5.79 0.71 23.01
CA ARG A 366 4.34 0.60 22.96
C ARG A 366 3.74 1.32 24.17
N PRO A 367 2.60 1.99 24.00
CA PRO A 367 1.92 2.62 25.12
C PRO A 367 1.51 1.56 26.17
N SER A 368 1.88 1.81 27.43
CA SER A 368 1.60 0.89 28.54
C SER A 368 0.09 0.69 28.74
N GLY A 369 -0.33 -0.57 28.90
CA GLY A 369 -1.73 -0.95 29.11
C GLY A 369 -2.63 -0.88 27.87
N LEU A 370 -2.07 -0.58 26.69
CA LEU A 370 -2.81 -0.54 25.42
C LEU A 370 -2.39 -1.70 24.51
N ASP A 371 -2.80 -2.91 24.86
CA ASP A 371 -2.37 -4.13 24.17
C ASP A 371 -2.77 -4.19 22.67
N GLU A 372 -3.82 -3.45 22.31
CA GLU A 372 -4.38 -3.36 20.97
C GLU A 372 -3.60 -2.39 20.06
N VAL A 373 -2.63 -1.65 20.60
CA VAL A 373 -1.83 -0.64 19.87
C VAL A 373 -0.42 -1.16 19.63
N GLY A 374 -0.01 -1.18 18.35
CA GLY A 374 1.31 -1.62 17.92
C GLY A 374 2.40 -0.57 18.15
N PHE A 375 3.56 -0.73 17.51
CA PHE A 375 4.61 0.30 17.49
C PHE A 375 4.21 1.44 16.54
N PHE A 376 3.29 2.28 17.02
CA PHE A 376 2.72 3.38 16.26
C PHE A 376 2.66 4.64 17.12
N GLU A 377 3.65 5.52 16.97
CA GLU A 377 3.80 6.75 17.74
C GLU A 377 4.17 7.93 16.82
N SER A 378 4.18 9.17 17.31
CA SER A 378 4.41 10.36 16.46
C SER A 378 5.74 11.10 16.73
N GLU A 379 6.46 10.78 17.80
CA GLU A 379 7.67 11.46 18.23
C GLU A 379 8.86 11.16 17.30
N LEU A 380 9.10 9.88 17.00
CA LEU A 380 10.15 9.40 16.11
C LEU A 380 9.70 9.26 14.66
N PHE A 381 8.44 9.61 14.37
CA PHE A 381 7.90 9.59 13.02
C PHE A 381 8.56 10.64 12.13
N ASP A 382 9.21 10.17 11.07
CA ASP A 382 9.70 10.97 9.96
C ASP A 382 9.22 10.35 8.62
N PRO A 383 8.32 11.02 7.86
CA PRO A 383 7.83 10.51 6.59
C PRO A 383 8.89 10.45 5.49
N ILE A 384 9.99 11.20 5.62
CA ILE A 384 11.12 11.18 4.69
C ILE A 384 11.94 9.92 4.89
N GLU A 385 12.14 9.47 6.13
CA GLU A 385 12.94 8.28 6.46
C GLU A 385 12.14 6.96 6.41
N PHE A 386 10.83 7.02 6.17
CA PHE A 386 9.98 5.83 6.06
C PHE A 386 10.51 4.78 5.07
N LYS A 387 10.52 3.52 5.52
CA LYS A 387 10.89 2.35 4.71
C LYS A 387 9.86 1.20 4.83
N PRO A 388 9.30 0.71 3.72
CA PRO A 388 8.55 -0.55 3.71
C PRO A 388 9.48 -1.76 3.86
N LEU A 389 8.95 -2.93 4.21
CA LEU A 389 9.75 -4.16 4.32
C LEU A 389 10.44 -4.55 3.00
N THR A 390 9.69 -4.52 1.91
CA THR A 390 10.21 -4.76 0.57
C THR A 390 10.38 -3.42 -0.12
N ASN A 391 11.52 -3.23 -0.78
CA ASN A 391 11.75 -2.07 -1.63
C ASN A 391 10.63 -1.92 -2.67
N ASN A 392 10.37 -0.69 -3.11
CA ASN A 392 9.26 -0.42 -4.01
C ASN A 392 9.73 0.52 -5.14
N ALA A 393 9.60 0.06 -6.39
CA ALA A 393 10.06 0.80 -7.56
C ALA A 393 9.37 2.16 -7.74
N ALA A 394 8.07 2.28 -7.45
CA ALA A 394 7.36 3.55 -7.48
C ALA A 394 7.88 4.51 -6.40
N PHE A 395 8.18 4.00 -5.20
CA PHE A 395 8.67 4.84 -4.10
C PHE A 395 10.06 5.41 -4.40
N ALA A 396 10.92 4.62 -5.05
CA ALA A 396 12.22 5.09 -5.54
C ALA A 396 12.14 6.15 -6.65
N ASN A 397 10.95 6.41 -7.17
CA ASN A 397 10.64 7.43 -8.17
C ASN A 397 9.81 8.60 -7.65
N MET A 398 9.42 8.60 -6.38
CA MET A 398 8.68 9.70 -5.78
C MET A 398 9.47 11.00 -5.91
N SER A 399 8.81 12.04 -6.42
CA SER A 399 9.30 13.42 -6.44
C SER A 399 8.65 14.24 -5.34
N ASP A 400 9.19 15.43 -5.06
CA ASP A 400 8.60 16.36 -4.08
C ASP A 400 7.17 16.77 -4.46
N ARG A 401 6.84 16.81 -5.77
CA ARG A 401 5.47 17.10 -6.23
C ARG A 401 4.50 15.96 -5.94
N ASP A 402 4.96 14.71 -6.06
CA ASP A 402 4.16 13.54 -5.70
C ASP A 402 3.92 13.52 -4.18
N GLY A 403 4.96 13.86 -3.40
CA GLY A 403 4.87 14.00 -1.95
C GLY A 403 3.92 15.12 -1.51
N TYR A 404 4.03 16.30 -2.12
CA TYR A 404 3.13 17.44 -1.88
C TYR A 404 1.67 17.08 -2.21
N TRP A 405 1.42 16.42 -3.34
CA TRP A 405 0.09 15.95 -3.72
C TRP A 405 -0.51 15.04 -2.64
N ALA A 406 0.24 14.06 -2.15
CA ALA A 406 -0.24 13.16 -1.12
C ALA A 406 -0.44 13.85 0.25
N ALA A 407 0.51 14.71 0.66
CA ALA A 407 0.42 15.47 1.91
C ALA A 407 -0.77 16.43 1.92
N LYS A 408 -1.09 17.07 0.79
CA LYS A 408 -2.29 17.92 0.63
C LYS A 408 -3.57 17.13 0.89
N ILE A 409 -3.65 15.87 0.45
CA ILE A 409 -4.80 15.01 0.71
C ILE A 409 -4.87 14.62 2.19
N ILE A 410 -3.73 14.28 2.81
CA ILE A 410 -3.65 13.98 4.25
C ILE A 410 -4.13 15.18 5.09
N ALA A 411 -3.77 16.40 4.70
CA ALA A 411 -4.19 17.63 5.38
C ALA A 411 -5.71 17.89 5.34
N ALA A 412 -6.45 17.26 4.42
CA ALA A 412 -7.91 17.39 4.35
C ALA A 412 -8.65 16.61 5.45
N PHE A 413 -7.99 15.63 6.10
CA PHE A 413 -8.57 14.91 7.24
C PHE A 413 -8.58 15.82 8.47
N THR A 414 -9.76 16.07 9.04
CA THR A 414 -9.90 16.74 10.35
C THR A 414 -9.83 15.73 11.49
N ASP A 415 -9.66 16.19 12.73
CA ASP A 415 -9.64 15.29 13.90
C ASP A 415 -10.95 14.48 14.03
N ARG A 416 -12.10 15.12 13.75
CA ARG A 416 -13.40 14.43 13.64
C ARG A 416 -13.44 13.31 12.61
N HIS A 417 -12.70 13.43 11.49
CA HIS A 417 -12.59 12.34 10.52
C HIS A 417 -11.80 11.18 11.14
N LEU A 418 -10.66 11.47 11.77
CA LEU A 418 -9.80 10.46 12.38
C LEU A 418 -10.52 9.73 13.52
N GLU A 419 -11.23 10.44 14.38
CA GLU A 419 -12.08 9.87 15.43
C GLU A 419 -13.14 8.92 14.84
N ALA A 420 -13.85 9.37 13.80
CA ALA A 420 -14.90 8.56 13.15
C ALA A 420 -14.33 7.33 12.46
N LEU A 421 -13.16 7.43 11.82
CA LEU A 421 -12.46 6.30 11.19
C LEU A 421 -11.96 5.31 12.24
N VAL A 422 -11.38 5.78 13.34
CA VAL A 422 -10.84 4.93 14.40
C VAL A 422 -11.94 4.22 15.19
N ALA A 423 -13.11 4.84 15.36
CA ALA A 423 -14.27 4.19 15.98
C ALA A 423 -14.66 2.87 15.28
N GLU A 424 -14.44 2.78 13.98
CA GLU A 424 -14.75 1.59 13.17
C GLU A 424 -13.76 0.44 13.37
N GLY A 425 -12.60 0.72 13.95
CA GLY A 425 -11.69 -0.29 14.48
C GLY A 425 -12.24 -0.99 15.74
N LYS A 426 -13.32 -0.47 16.35
CA LYS A 426 -14.01 -1.07 17.51
C LYS A 426 -13.04 -1.54 18.61
N TYR A 427 -12.06 -0.72 18.97
CA TYR A 427 -11.13 -1.01 20.07
C TYR A 427 -11.92 -1.32 21.35
N ARG A 428 -11.48 -2.33 22.12
CA ARG A 428 -12.12 -2.67 23.41
C ARG A 428 -11.78 -1.62 24.46
N ASN A 429 -10.55 -1.12 24.42
CA ASN A 429 -10.11 -0.06 25.32
C ASN A 429 -10.33 1.30 24.64
N PRO A 430 -11.23 2.17 25.15
CA PRO A 430 -11.44 3.49 24.58
C PRO A 430 -10.17 4.35 24.52
N ALA A 431 -9.24 4.16 25.46
CA ALA A 431 -7.95 4.86 25.45
C ALA A 431 -7.05 4.42 24.27
N ALA A 432 -7.20 3.20 23.76
CA ALA A 432 -6.51 2.77 22.54
C ALA A 432 -7.05 3.50 21.31
N ALA A 433 -8.37 3.66 21.20
CA ALA A 433 -8.98 4.44 20.13
C ALA A 433 -8.54 5.92 20.19
N GLU A 434 -8.57 6.54 21.36
CA GLU A 434 -8.12 7.92 21.55
C GLU A 434 -6.63 8.07 21.19
N TYR A 435 -5.79 7.15 21.64
CA TYR A 435 -4.35 7.16 21.32
C TYR A 435 -4.11 7.10 19.81
N VAL A 436 -4.74 6.15 19.10
CA VAL A 436 -4.55 5.99 17.64
C VAL A 436 -5.07 7.20 16.87
N ALA A 437 -6.25 7.73 17.22
CA ALA A 437 -6.79 8.93 16.58
C ALA A 437 -5.88 10.15 16.78
N ARG A 438 -5.39 10.36 18.00
CA ARG A 438 -4.43 11.43 18.32
C ARG A 438 -3.13 11.25 17.54
N THR A 439 -2.54 10.05 17.54
CA THR A 439 -1.28 9.78 16.82
C THR A 439 -1.42 10.00 15.31
N LEU A 440 -2.54 9.60 14.70
CA LEU A 440 -2.83 9.92 13.30
C LEU A 440 -2.86 11.45 13.06
N GLY A 441 -3.48 12.22 13.95
CA GLY A 441 -3.54 13.69 13.87
C GLY A 441 -2.19 14.38 14.08
N GLU A 442 -1.38 13.88 15.00
CA GLU A 442 -0.01 14.35 15.24
C GLU A 442 0.88 14.05 14.04
N ARG A 443 0.83 12.83 13.49
CA ARG A 443 1.57 12.46 12.28
C ARG A 443 1.08 13.19 11.03
N ARG A 444 -0.19 13.61 10.94
CA ARG A 444 -0.72 14.46 9.84
C ARG A 444 -0.05 15.84 9.84
N THR A 445 0.33 16.33 11.02
CA THR A 445 0.85 17.70 11.22
C THR A 445 2.37 17.79 11.04
N ARG A 446 3.08 16.68 11.24
CA ARG A 446 4.52 16.53 11.01
C ARG A 446 4.78 16.24 9.54
#